data_AF-A0A920PUX7-F1
#
_entry.id   AF-A0A920PUX7-F1
#
_cell.length_a   1.000
_cell.length_b   1.000
_cell.length_c   1.000
_cell.angle_alpha   90.00
_cell.angle_beta   90.00
_cell.angle_gamma   90.00
#
_symmetry.space_group_name_H-M   'P 1'
#
loop_
_entity.id
_entity.type
_entity.pdbx_description
1 polymer ?
#
loop_
_entity_poly.entity_id
_entity_poly.type
_entity_poly.pdbx_seq_one_letter_code
_entity_poly.pdbx_strand_id
1 'polypeptide(L)'
;MRTYSGAARQLDGCQVDDWVDVFNQPGESAITPAVPEALSHFRTMLSTGAPWRHALLETMGRWTLTEEIINGRQYRYLLMGEAFDWLLLAERLCSDVNGTIPVEEAERLLFSNKIPETVDENQFRDYLGPSKYRAYMNYRYGVTLEEVLQLVAEEETQKHHMSRSLSATDDLTEESFGRLYGQPKSQLLKMFQKETKKDRRRKLSLSDLKEFTYWLHKRRINLWDPARVASDTRKAIRRLEMLEHDHNVPTSSA
;
A
#
# COMPACT_ATOMS: atom_id res chain seq x y z
N MET A 1 22.35 32.53 72.43
CA MET A 1 22.47 33.96 72.78
C MET A 1 22.55 34.75 71.48
N ARG A 2 21.57 35.63 71.20
CA ARG A 2 21.51 36.69 70.14
C ARG A 2 21.50 36.21 68.66
N THR A 3 20.38 36.20 67.93
CA THR A 3 19.48 37.25 67.36
C THR A 3 19.82 37.67 65.92
N TYR A 4 18.80 37.54 65.07
CA TYR A 4 18.53 37.95 63.68
C TYR A 4 19.19 39.23 63.11
N SER A 5 19.52 39.17 61.82
CA SER A 5 19.16 40.11 60.73
C SER A 5 19.80 39.56 59.42
N GLY A 6 19.13 39.30 58.29
CA GLY A 6 18.05 40.04 57.65
C GLY A 6 18.59 40.64 56.34
N ALA A 7 18.68 39.85 55.27
CA ALA A 7 18.88 40.36 53.91
C ALA A 7 18.21 39.41 52.90
N ALA A 8 16.94 39.69 52.64
CA ALA A 8 16.18 39.13 51.53
C ALA A 8 16.77 39.68 50.22
N ARG A 9 17.20 38.79 49.32
CA ARG A 9 17.35 39.13 47.90
C ARG A 9 16.13 38.62 47.16
N GLN A 10 15.39 39.61 46.69
CA GLN A 10 14.25 39.56 45.80
C GLN A 10 14.56 38.69 44.58
N LEU A 11 13.71 37.70 44.34
CA LEU A 11 13.61 37.00 43.06
C LEU A 11 12.83 37.94 42.13
N ASP A 12 13.55 38.77 41.38
CA ASP A 12 12.95 39.55 40.30
C ASP A 12 12.77 38.67 39.05
N GLY A 13 11.59 38.80 38.47
CA GLY A 13 11.02 37.89 37.48
C GLY A 13 11.83 37.83 36.20
N CYS A 14 12.13 36.60 35.77
CA CYS A 14 12.49 36.34 34.39
C CYS A 14 11.19 36.24 33.59
N GLN A 15 10.92 37.29 32.84
CA GLN A 15 9.79 37.46 31.95
C GLN A 15 9.81 36.30 30.93
N VAL A 16 8.76 35.49 30.97
CA VAL A 16 8.44 34.48 29.95
C VAL A 16 7.96 35.25 28.73
N ASP A 17 8.78 35.30 27.68
CA ASP A 17 8.40 35.45 26.26
C ASP A 17 9.66 35.72 25.43
N ASP A 18 10.41 34.68 25.09
CA ASP A 18 11.40 34.74 23.99
C ASP A 18 11.76 33.34 23.46
N TRP A 19 10.79 32.67 22.83
CA TRP A 19 11.00 31.39 22.11
C TRP A 19 10.39 31.38 20.69
N VAL A 20 10.05 32.55 20.13
CA VAL A 20 9.37 32.62 18.82
C VAL A 20 10.31 32.90 17.64
N ASP A 21 11.56 33.32 17.85
CA ASP A 21 12.43 33.76 16.74
C ASP A 21 13.66 32.87 16.43
N VAL A 22 13.61 31.57 16.74
CA VAL A 22 14.68 30.62 16.33
C VAL A 22 14.29 29.76 15.11
N PHE A 23 13.05 29.82 14.62
CA PHE A 23 12.59 28.99 13.50
C PHE A 23 12.49 29.67 12.13
N ASN A 24 13.03 30.88 11.94
CA ASN A 24 13.07 31.52 10.62
C ASN A 24 14.47 31.99 10.25
N GLN A 25 15.32 31.05 9.84
CA GLN A 25 16.37 31.33 8.86
C GLN A 25 16.04 30.54 7.58
N PRO A 26 15.93 31.20 6.41
CA PRO A 26 15.62 30.53 5.16
C PRO A 26 16.90 29.84 4.65
N GLY A 27 17.13 28.62 5.11
CA GLY A 27 18.20 27.75 4.65
C GLY A 27 17.66 26.70 3.67
N GLU A 28 18.22 26.72 2.47
CA GLU A 28 17.98 25.80 1.35
C GLU A 28 16.59 25.83 0.73
N SER A 29 16.56 26.19 -0.56
CA SER A 29 15.42 26.04 -1.45
C SER A 29 14.90 24.61 -1.39
N ALA A 30 13.92 24.36 -0.52
CA ALA A 30 13.01 23.25 -0.68
C ALA A 30 12.38 23.44 -2.04
N ILE A 31 12.82 22.64 -3.03
CA ILE A 31 12.11 22.49 -4.29
C ILE A 31 10.74 21.98 -3.86
N THR A 32 9.76 22.86 -3.72
CA THR A 32 8.36 22.47 -3.62
C THR A 32 8.16 21.59 -4.85
N PRO A 33 7.88 20.28 -4.69
CA PRO A 33 7.71 19.43 -5.85
C PRO A 33 6.61 20.05 -6.68
N ALA A 34 6.92 20.37 -7.94
CA ALA A 34 5.96 21.01 -8.84
C ALA A 34 4.69 20.14 -8.82
N VAL A 35 3.56 20.75 -8.44
CA VAL A 35 2.27 20.05 -8.36
C VAL A 35 2.03 19.40 -9.72
N PRO A 36 1.86 18.07 -9.79
CA PRO A 36 1.63 17.40 -11.06
C PRO A 36 0.44 18.03 -11.79
N GLU A 37 0.55 18.27 -13.09
CA GLU A 37 -0.51 18.87 -13.90
C GLU A 37 -1.84 18.11 -13.75
N ALA A 38 -1.76 16.78 -13.70
CA ALA A 38 -2.91 15.89 -13.45
C ALA A 38 -3.61 16.22 -12.11
N LEU A 39 -2.86 16.58 -11.06
CA LEU A 39 -3.41 16.93 -9.76
C LEU A 39 -4.13 18.28 -9.79
N SER A 40 -3.56 19.27 -10.48
CA SER A 40 -4.20 20.57 -10.69
C SER A 40 -5.51 20.41 -11.48
N HIS A 41 -5.49 19.61 -12.56
CA HIS A 41 -6.68 19.28 -13.33
C HIS A 41 -7.75 18.58 -12.48
N PHE A 42 -7.35 17.64 -11.61
CA PHE A 42 -8.25 16.96 -10.70
C PHE A 42 -9.00 17.93 -9.77
N ARG A 43 -8.26 18.86 -9.14
CA ARG A 43 -8.85 19.91 -8.29
C ARG A 43 -9.85 20.77 -9.06
N THR A 44 -9.52 21.16 -10.30
CA THR A 44 -10.43 21.93 -11.16
C THR A 44 -11.71 21.14 -11.47
N MET A 45 -11.59 19.88 -11.89
CA MET A 45 -12.74 19.02 -12.19
C MET A 45 -13.72 18.93 -11.01
N LEU A 46 -13.19 18.72 -9.80
CA LEU A 46 -14.01 18.67 -8.59
C LEU A 46 -14.66 20.01 -8.28
N SER A 47 -13.94 21.13 -8.41
CA SER A 47 -14.50 22.47 -8.18
C SER A 47 -15.63 22.83 -9.14
N THR A 48 -15.62 22.26 -10.35
CA THR A 48 -16.69 22.43 -11.35
C THR A 48 -17.87 21.47 -11.16
N GLY A 49 -17.86 20.62 -10.13
CA GLY A 49 -18.95 19.69 -9.82
C GLY A 49 -18.92 18.39 -10.62
N ALA A 50 -17.79 18.02 -11.22
CA ALA A 50 -17.66 16.74 -11.92
C ALA A 50 -17.81 15.55 -10.94
N PRO A 51 -18.41 14.42 -11.37
CA PRO A 51 -18.48 13.21 -10.54
C PRO A 51 -17.09 12.74 -10.14
N TRP A 52 -16.80 12.77 -8.84
CA TRP A 52 -15.43 12.59 -8.33
C TRP A 52 -14.79 11.26 -8.72
N ARG A 53 -15.58 10.17 -8.84
CA ARG A 53 -15.12 8.84 -9.26
C ARG A 53 -14.55 8.85 -10.69
N HIS A 54 -15.19 9.59 -11.58
CA HIS A 54 -14.75 9.71 -12.98
C HIS A 54 -13.52 10.63 -13.06
N ALA A 55 -13.54 11.75 -12.34
CA ALA A 55 -12.40 12.66 -12.24
C ALA A 55 -11.16 11.96 -11.66
N LEU A 56 -11.33 11.08 -10.67
CA LEU A 56 -10.25 10.29 -10.08
C LEU A 56 -9.60 9.36 -11.12
N LEU A 57 -10.40 8.56 -11.82
CA LEU A 57 -9.90 7.60 -12.80
C LEU A 57 -9.23 8.29 -13.99
N GLU A 58 -9.80 9.40 -14.46
CA GLU A 58 -9.16 10.22 -15.50
C GLU A 58 -7.80 10.76 -15.03
N THR A 59 -7.72 11.22 -13.78
CA THR A 59 -6.48 11.71 -13.19
C THR A 59 -5.44 10.60 -13.09
N MET A 60 -5.83 9.38 -12.70
CA MET A 60 -4.94 8.22 -12.68
C MET A 60 -4.39 7.87 -14.07
N GLY A 61 -5.24 7.97 -15.10
CA GLY A 61 -4.84 7.79 -16.50
C GLY A 61 -3.77 8.78 -16.94
N ARG A 62 -3.89 10.04 -16.52
CA ARG A 62 -2.94 11.13 -16.80
C ARG A 62 -1.72 11.14 -15.88
N TRP A 63 -1.71 10.37 -14.79
CA TRP A 63 -0.63 10.39 -13.80
C TRP A 63 0.68 9.81 -14.37
N THR A 64 1.78 10.55 -14.32
CA THR A 64 3.05 10.13 -14.94
C THR A 64 4.11 9.67 -13.95
N LEU A 65 4.01 10.06 -12.68
CA LEU A 65 5.00 9.70 -11.67
C LEU A 65 4.88 8.21 -11.28
N THR A 66 6.01 7.53 -11.20
CA THR A 66 6.08 6.13 -10.74
C THR A 66 6.19 6.03 -9.22
N GLU A 67 6.76 7.06 -8.58
CA GLU A 67 6.84 7.23 -7.14
C GLU A 67 6.99 8.70 -6.75
N GLU A 68 6.68 9.02 -5.50
CA GLU A 68 6.89 10.34 -4.90
C GLU A 68 7.08 10.24 -3.38
N ILE A 69 7.60 11.31 -2.77
CA ILE A 69 7.75 11.42 -1.32
C ILE A 69 6.91 12.61 -0.85
N ILE A 70 5.93 12.35 0.00
CA ILE A 70 5.01 13.36 0.54
C ILE A 70 5.03 13.23 2.07
N ASN A 71 5.35 14.32 2.77
CA ASN A 71 5.43 14.35 4.24
C ASN A 71 6.29 13.21 4.83
N GLY A 72 7.41 12.89 4.17
CA GLY A 72 8.32 11.81 4.58
C GLY A 72 7.82 10.38 4.28
N ARG A 73 6.60 10.20 3.77
CA ARG A 73 6.09 8.92 3.29
C ARG A 73 6.41 8.74 1.81
N GLN A 74 7.01 7.59 1.48
CA GLN A 74 7.23 7.18 0.09
C GLN A 74 5.96 6.52 -0.47
N TYR A 75 5.48 7.03 -1.59
CA TYR A 75 4.41 6.45 -2.39
C TYR A 75 5.02 5.84 -3.65
N ARG A 76 5.04 4.51 -3.77
CA ARG A 76 5.53 3.80 -4.97
C ARG A 76 4.35 3.21 -5.74
N TYR A 77 3.91 3.90 -6.78
CA TYR A 77 2.75 3.50 -7.57
C TYR A 77 3.06 2.37 -8.56
N LEU A 78 4.28 2.33 -9.10
CA LEU A 78 4.68 1.33 -10.09
C LEU A 78 5.76 0.40 -9.54
N LEU A 79 5.36 -0.78 -9.10
CA LEU A 79 6.25 -1.79 -8.53
C LEU A 79 7.06 -2.44 -9.65
N MET A 80 8.39 -2.50 -9.45
CA MET A 80 9.36 -3.03 -10.42
C MET A 80 9.20 -2.47 -11.85
N GLY A 81 8.59 -1.29 -12.02
CA GLY A 81 8.31 -0.72 -13.35
C GLY A 81 7.16 -1.38 -14.12
N GLU A 82 6.43 -2.33 -13.53
CA GLU A 82 5.48 -3.18 -14.26
C GLU A 82 4.08 -3.27 -13.62
N ALA A 83 3.96 -3.23 -12.29
CA ALA A 83 2.70 -3.45 -11.58
C ALA A 83 2.19 -2.16 -10.91
N PHE A 84 1.03 -1.68 -11.34
CA PHE A 84 0.46 -0.40 -10.90
C PHE A 84 -0.48 -0.58 -9.70
N ASP A 85 -0.02 -0.12 -8.53
CA ASP A 85 -0.79 -0.01 -7.29
C ASP A 85 -1.75 1.20 -7.36
N TRP A 86 -2.84 0.99 -8.09
CA TRP A 86 -3.82 2.05 -8.38
C TRP A 86 -4.51 2.59 -7.12
N LEU A 87 -4.71 1.75 -6.09
CA LEU A 87 -5.30 2.18 -4.82
C LEU A 87 -4.36 3.08 -4.02
N LEU A 88 -3.05 2.84 -4.05
CA LEU A 88 -2.10 3.76 -3.42
C LEU A 88 -2.13 5.14 -4.09
N LEU A 89 -2.34 5.19 -5.41
CA LEU A 89 -2.56 6.45 -6.10
C LEU A 89 -3.93 7.05 -5.74
N ALA A 90 -4.99 6.24 -5.63
CA ALA A 90 -6.30 6.70 -5.16
C ALA A 90 -6.18 7.37 -3.79
N GLU A 91 -5.50 6.73 -2.84
CA GLU A 91 -5.27 7.24 -1.49
C GLU A 91 -4.56 8.59 -1.54
N ARG A 92 -3.50 8.70 -2.34
CA ARG A 92 -2.76 9.96 -2.52
C ARG A 92 -3.64 11.09 -3.05
N LEU A 93 -4.45 10.80 -4.07
CA LEU A 93 -5.32 11.78 -4.72
C LEU A 93 -6.46 12.21 -3.77
N CYS A 94 -7.09 11.27 -3.09
CA CYS A 94 -8.15 11.55 -2.11
C CYS A 94 -7.62 12.38 -0.92
N SER A 95 -6.41 12.07 -0.43
CA SER A 95 -5.77 12.83 0.65
C SER A 95 -5.46 14.28 0.25
N ASP A 96 -5.29 14.57 -1.04
CA ASP A 96 -4.96 15.90 -1.53
C ASP A 96 -6.15 16.86 -1.54
N VAL A 97 -7.33 16.33 -1.82
CA VAL A 97 -8.59 17.09 -1.98
C VAL A 97 -9.49 16.96 -0.77
N ASN A 98 -8.88 16.79 0.40
CA ASN A 98 -9.58 16.50 1.66
C ASN A 98 -10.74 17.49 1.88
N GLY A 99 -11.94 16.96 2.13
CA GLY A 99 -13.17 17.73 2.31
C GLY A 99 -14.02 17.93 1.05
N THR A 100 -13.53 17.60 -0.15
CA THR A 100 -14.34 17.64 -1.38
C THR A 100 -15.03 16.30 -1.69
N ILE A 101 -14.41 15.19 -1.28
CA ILE A 101 -14.96 13.84 -1.42
C ILE A 101 -15.45 13.40 -0.03
N PRO A 102 -16.67 12.84 0.11
CA PRO A 102 -17.13 12.28 1.39
C PRO A 102 -16.17 11.20 1.89
N VAL A 103 -15.81 11.26 3.17
CA VAL A 103 -14.79 10.37 3.77
C VAL A 103 -15.22 8.91 3.68
N GLU A 104 -16.48 8.62 3.97
CA GLU A 104 -17.06 7.27 3.93
C GLU A 104 -17.00 6.68 2.51
N GLU A 105 -17.21 7.52 1.49
CA GLU A 105 -17.12 7.09 0.10
C GLU A 105 -15.68 6.82 -0.36
N ALA A 106 -14.73 7.64 0.10
CA ALA A 106 -13.31 7.44 -0.16
C ALA A 106 -12.79 6.19 0.54
N GLU A 107 -13.13 5.99 1.82
CA GLU A 107 -12.79 4.78 2.58
C GLU A 107 -13.37 3.54 1.90
N ARG A 108 -14.66 3.55 1.53
CA ARG A 108 -15.28 2.43 0.81
C ARG A 108 -14.53 2.07 -0.47
N LEU A 109 -14.05 3.05 -1.24
CA LEU A 109 -13.23 2.80 -2.42
C LEU A 109 -11.90 2.14 -2.05
N LEU A 110 -11.19 2.68 -1.06
CA LEU A 110 -9.85 2.24 -0.67
C LEU A 110 -9.85 0.85 -0.02
N PHE A 111 -10.91 0.49 0.70
CA PHE A 111 -11.02 -0.82 1.37
C PHE A 111 -11.65 -1.91 0.50
N SER A 112 -12.53 -1.57 -0.45
CA SER A 112 -13.21 -2.59 -1.27
C SER A 112 -12.29 -3.23 -2.31
N ASN A 113 -11.19 -2.58 -2.70
CA ASN A 113 -10.32 -2.99 -3.82
C ASN A 113 -11.10 -3.26 -5.13
N LYS A 114 -12.23 -2.59 -5.30
CA LYS A 114 -13.13 -2.73 -6.45
C LYS A 114 -13.18 -1.45 -7.26
N ILE A 115 -13.36 -1.61 -8.57
CA ILE A 115 -13.67 -0.50 -9.47
C ILE A 115 -14.95 0.18 -8.94
N PRO A 116 -15.02 1.51 -8.94
CA PRO A 116 -16.22 2.22 -8.48
C PRO A 116 -17.48 1.70 -9.19
N GLU A 117 -18.56 1.41 -8.46
CA GLU A 117 -19.80 0.81 -9.01
C GLU A 117 -20.43 1.57 -10.18
N THR A 118 -20.14 2.87 -10.30
CA THR A 118 -20.60 3.73 -11.38
C THR A 118 -19.82 3.53 -12.70
N VAL A 119 -18.79 2.69 -12.70
CA VAL A 119 -17.85 2.50 -13.81
C VAL A 119 -17.71 1.01 -14.09
N ASP A 120 -17.96 0.60 -15.33
CA ASP A 120 -17.70 -0.78 -15.74
C ASP A 120 -16.21 -1.04 -16.08
N GLU A 121 -15.84 -2.30 -16.28
CA GLU A 121 -14.46 -2.70 -16.59
C GLU A 121 -13.93 -2.08 -17.90
N ASN A 122 -14.78 -1.88 -18.92
CA ASN A 122 -14.37 -1.28 -20.19
C ASN A 122 -14.09 0.21 -20.01
N GLN A 123 -14.97 0.92 -19.32
CA GLN A 123 -14.77 2.33 -18.99
C GLN A 123 -13.51 2.52 -18.12
N PHE A 124 -13.30 1.64 -17.13
CA PHE A 124 -12.09 1.67 -16.30
C PHE A 124 -10.81 1.48 -17.14
N ARG A 125 -10.83 0.53 -18.08
CA ARG A 125 -9.73 0.34 -19.04
C ARG A 125 -9.51 1.57 -19.93
N ASP A 126 -10.58 2.20 -20.40
CA ASP A 126 -10.49 3.39 -21.24
C ASP A 126 -9.91 4.60 -20.48
N TYR A 127 -10.30 4.78 -19.21
CA TYR A 127 -9.72 5.81 -18.34
C TYR A 127 -8.21 5.64 -18.13
N LEU A 128 -7.76 4.42 -17.84
CA LEU A 128 -6.35 4.15 -17.62
C LEU A 128 -5.53 4.14 -18.92
N GLY A 129 -6.17 3.77 -20.02
CA GLY A 129 -5.48 3.45 -21.27
C GLY A 129 -4.76 2.10 -21.23
N PRO A 130 -4.32 1.58 -22.40
CA PRO A 130 -3.87 0.20 -22.53
C PRO A 130 -2.62 -0.14 -21.72
N SER A 131 -1.69 0.80 -21.56
CA SER A 131 -0.44 0.58 -20.82
C SER A 131 -0.68 0.46 -19.30
N LYS A 132 -1.36 1.45 -18.69
CA LYS A 132 -1.68 1.42 -17.26
C LYS A 132 -2.68 0.33 -16.92
N TYR A 133 -3.63 0.01 -17.81
CA TYR A 133 -4.53 -1.12 -17.61
C TYR A 133 -3.76 -2.45 -17.54
N ARG A 134 -2.76 -2.66 -18.42
CA ARG A 134 -1.86 -3.82 -18.31
C ARG A 134 -1.10 -3.82 -16.99
N ALA A 135 -0.59 -2.67 -16.55
CA ALA A 135 0.10 -2.56 -15.27
C ALA A 135 -0.84 -2.80 -14.06
N TYR A 136 -2.10 -2.38 -14.15
CA TYR A 136 -3.14 -2.70 -13.18
C TYR A 136 -3.38 -4.20 -13.11
N MET A 137 -3.48 -4.88 -14.27
CA MET A 137 -3.62 -6.33 -14.31
C MET A 137 -2.40 -7.03 -13.72
N ASN A 138 -1.19 -6.54 -13.98
CA ASN A 138 0.02 -7.05 -13.33
C ASN A 138 -0.04 -6.93 -11.80
N TYR A 139 -0.59 -5.84 -11.27
CA TYR A 139 -0.79 -5.69 -9.82
C TYR A 139 -1.86 -6.64 -9.29
N ARG A 140 -3.02 -6.73 -9.96
CA ARG A 140 -4.13 -7.60 -9.55
C ARG A 140 -3.71 -9.07 -9.49
N TYR A 141 -3.02 -9.57 -10.52
CA TYR A 141 -2.57 -10.97 -10.56
C TYR A 141 -1.28 -11.20 -9.80
N GLY A 142 -0.36 -10.24 -9.82
CA GLY A 142 0.98 -10.42 -9.29
C GLY A 142 1.17 -10.01 -7.84
N VAL A 143 0.24 -9.24 -7.27
CA VAL A 143 0.26 -8.86 -5.85
C VAL A 143 -0.99 -9.42 -5.17
N THR A 144 -2.17 -8.88 -5.48
CA THR A 144 -3.41 -9.24 -4.76
C THR A 144 -3.70 -10.75 -4.84
N LEU A 145 -3.69 -11.32 -6.04
CA LEU A 145 -3.99 -12.74 -6.20
C LEU A 145 -2.87 -13.65 -5.68
N GLU A 146 -1.63 -13.17 -5.70
CA GLU A 146 -0.49 -13.91 -5.18
C GLU A 146 -0.51 -13.96 -3.63
N GLU A 147 -0.94 -12.88 -2.96
CA GLU A 147 -1.19 -12.87 -1.50
C GLU A 147 -2.29 -13.86 -1.11
N VAL A 148 -3.39 -13.90 -1.88
CA VAL A 148 -4.45 -14.89 -1.66
C VAL A 148 -3.94 -16.31 -1.89
N LEU A 149 -3.09 -16.53 -2.89
CA LEU A 149 -2.47 -17.84 -3.12
C LEU A 149 -1.56 -18.26 -1.95
N GLN A 150 -0.81 -17.33 -1.38
CA GLN A 150 0.01 -17.57 -0.18
C GLN A 150 -0.87 -17.99 1.00
N LEU A 151 -1.99 -17.30 1.23
CA LEU A 151 -2.97 -17.69 2.26
C LEU A 151 -3.50 -19.11 2.02
N VAL A 152 -3.88 -19.43 0.78
CA VAL A 152 -4.36 -20.78 0.44
C VAL A 152 -3.30 -21.85 0.75
N ALA A 153 -2.04 -21.60 0.40
CA ALA A 153 -0.96 -22.55 0.67
C ALA A 153 -0.69 -22.71 2.18
N GLU A 154 -0.81 -21.62 2.95
CA GLU A 154 -0.69 -21.65 4.41
C GLU A 154 -1.84 -22.44 5.05
N GLU A 155 -3.09 -22.20 4.64
CA GLU A 155 -4.28 -22.94 5.12
C GLU A 155 -4.16 -24.45 4.83
N GLU A 156 -3.64 -24.82 3.67
CA GLU A 156 -3.41 -26.24 3.34
C GLU A 156 -2.31 -26.85 4.20
N THR A 157 -1.23 -26.11 4.41
CA THR A 157 -0.14 -26.54 5.28
C THR A 157 -0.65 -26.73 6.70
N GLN A 158 -1.44 -25.80 7.21
CA GLN A 158 -2.09 -25.90 8.52
C GLN A 158 -2.97 -27.15 8.63
N LYS A 159 -3.83 -27.42 7.62
CA LYS A 159 -4.66 -28.65 7.59
C LYS A 159 -3.81 -29.92 7.65
N HIS A 160 -2.68 -29.95 6.94
CA HIS A 160 -1.74 -31.07 7.01
C HIS A 160 -1.10 -31.23 8.39
N HIS A 161 -0.66 -30.14 9.02
CA HIS A 161 -0.11 -30.18 10.39
C HIS A 161 -1.15 -30.63 11.41
N MET A 162 -2.39 -30.13 11.33
CA MET A 162 -3.50 -30.57 12.18
C MET A 162 -3.78 -32.06 12.06
N SER A 163 -3.70 -32.62 10.85
CA SER A 163 -3.87 -34.07 10.64
C SER A 163 -2.75 -34.92 11.27
N ARG A 164 -1.62 -34.29 11.62
CA ARG A 164 -0.41 -34.94 12.16
C ARG A 164 -0.10 -34.55 13.60
N SER A 165 -0.98 -33.79 14.26
CA SER A 165 -0.79 -33.26 15.62
C SER A 165 0.53 -32.50 15.82
N LEU A 166 1.02 -31.81 14.78
CA LEU A 166 2.20 -30.96 14.84
C LEU A 166 1.79 -29.53 15.24
N SER A 167 2.53 -28.89 16.15
CA SER A 167 2.35 -27.47 16.48
C SER A 167 3.58 -26.64 16.11
N ALA A 168 3.42 -25.73 15.17
CA ALA A 168 4.24 -24.52 15.03
C ALA A 168 3.56 -23.58 14.03
N THR A 169 3.42 -22.29 14.36
CA THR A 169 2.84 -21.28 13.45
C THR A 169 3.86 -20.71 12.47
N ASP A 170 5.10 -20.48 12.91
CA ASP A 170 6.19 -19.93 12.06
C ASP A 170 6.67 -20.95 11.00
N ASP A 171 6.57 -22.25 11.29
CA ASP A 171 6.90 -23.32 10.34
C ASP A 171 5.90 -23.34 9.16
N LEU A 172 4.64 -22.94 9.38
CA LEU A 172 3.60 -22.94 8.33
C LEU A 172 3.93 -21.96 7.20
N THR A 173 4.37 -20.75 7.55
CA THR A 173 4.75 -19.75 6.55
C THR A 173 6.00 -20.19 5.79
N GLU A 174 7.02 -20.68 6.48
CA GLU A 174 8.25 -21.13 5.83
C GLU A 174 8.00 -22.34 4.91
N GLU A 175 7.19 -23.30 5.35
CA GLU A 175 6.84 -24.49 4.57
C GLU A 175 5.92 -24.15 3.38
N SER A 176 4.90 -23.32 3.57
CA SER A 176 4.00 -22.91 2.48
C SER A 176 4.75 -22.16 1.37
N PHE A 177 5.69 -21.29 1.72
CA PHE A 177 6.59 -20.65 0.76
C PHE A 177 7.49 -21.67 0.08
N GLY A 178 8.00 -22.66 0.81
CA GLY A 178 8.74 -23.80 0.25
C GLY A 178 7.94 -24.55 -0.82
N ARG A 179 6.66 -24.82 -0.57
CA ARG A 179 5.76 -25.50 -1.52
C ARG A 179 5.44 -24.65 -2.75
N LEU A 180 5.26 -23.34 -2.60
CA LEU A 180 4.90 -22.43 -3.70
C LEU A 180 6.11 -21.98 -4.53
N TYR A 181 7.26 -21.76 -3.92
CA TYR A 181 8.40 -21.08 -4.55
C TYR A 181 9.71 -21.90 -4.51
N GLY A 182 9.65 -23.10 -3.94
CA GLY A 182 10.76 -24.05 -3.85
C GLY A 182 11.79 -23.74 -2.76
N GLN A 183 11.59 -22.68 -1.95
CA GLN A 183 12.50 -22.23 -0.89
C GLN A 183 11.71 -21.57 0.27
N PRO A 184 12.24 -21.57 1.50
CA PRO A 184 11.63 -20.87 2.63
C PRO A 184 11.56 -19.35 2.40
N LYS A 185 10.56 -18.68 2.98
CA LYS A 185 10.34 -17.23 2.94
C LYS A 185 11.58 -16.45 3.36
N SER A 186 12.26 -16.86 4.43
CA SER A 186 13.48 -16.19 4.90
C SER A 186 14.62 -16.22 3.88
N GLN A 187 14.74 -17.29 3.10
CA GLN A 187 15.72 -17.39 2.02
C GLN A 187 15.31 -16.58 0.79
N LEU A 188 14.03 -16.66 0.40
CA LEU A 188 13.47 -15.85 -0.69
C LEU A 188 13.64 -14.36 -0.43
N LEU A 189 13.44 -13.92 0.81
CA LEU A 189 13.64 -12.52 1.19
C LEU A 189 15.10 -12.08 1.07
N LYS A 190 16.06 -12.94 1.47
CA LYS A 190 17.50 -12.68 1.29
C LYS A 190 17.89 -12.58 -0.19
N MET A 191 17.25 -13.37 -1.05
CA MET A 191 17.44 -13.32 -2.51
C MET A 191 16.87 -12.03 -3.08
N PHE A 192 15.62 -11.69 -2.74
CA PHE A 192 14.96 -10.45 -3.15
C PHE A 192 15.78 -9.21 -2.77
N GLN A 193 16.24 -9.10 -1.52
CA GLN A 193 17.07 -7.98 -1.07
C GLN A 193 18.40 -7.89 -1.84
N LYS A 194 19.01 -9.03 -2.17
CA LYS A 194 20.25 -9.09 -2.95
C LYS A 194 20.02 -8.60 -4.39
N GLU A 195 18.96 -9.07 -5.05
CA GLU A 195 18.64 -8.73 -6.43
C GLU A 195 18.19 -7.27 -6.59
N THR A 196 17.38 -6.77 -5.65
CA THR A 196 16.87 -5.39 -5.65
C THR A 196 17.84 -4.38 -5.04
N LYS A 197 19.03 -4.82 -4.61
CA LYS A 197 20.06 -4.00 -3.93
C LYS A 197 19.52 -3.24 -2.70
N LYS A 198 18.51 -3.80 -2.02
CA LYS A 198 17.95 -3.22 -0.78
C LYS A 198 18.83 -3.57 0.41
N ASP A 199 19.00 -2.60 1.32
CA ASP A 199 19.72 -2.84 2.57
C ASP A 199 18.97 -3.88 3.41
N ARG A 200 19.67 -4.96 3.76
CA ARG A 200 19.16 -6.06 4.57
C ARG A 200 18.83 -5.65 6.01
N ARG A 201 19.46 -4.59 6.51
CA ARG A 201 19.29 -4.10 7.89
C ARG A 201 18.12 -3.12 8.03
N ARG A 202 17.64 -2.55 6.92
CA ARG A 202 16.51 -1.62 6.93
C ARG A 202 15.20 -2.39 7.11
N LYS A 203 14.29 -1.84 7.91
CA LYS A 203 12.91 -2.32 8.00
C LYS A 203 12.21 -2.18 6.64
N LEU A 204 11.56 -3.24 6.18
CA LEU A 204 10.79 -3.22 4.95
C LEU A 204 9.55 -2.35 5.13
N SER A 205 9.32 -1.45 4.18
CA SER A 205 8.06 -0.71 4.09
C SER A 205 6.95 -1.60 3.52
N LEU A 206 5.69 -1.15 3.63
CA LEU A 206 4.56 -1.83 2.98
C LEU A 206 4.77 -1.97 1.46
N SER A 207 5.28 -0.93 0.80
CA SER A 207 5.63 -0.98 -0.63
C SER A 207 6.72 -2.00 -0.92
N ASP A 208 7.69 -2.19 -0.02
CA ASP A 208 8.73 -3.22 -0.19
C ASP A 208 8.16 -4.63 -0.07
N LEU A 209 7.16 -4.84 0.80
CA LEU A 209 6.46 -6.12 0.92
C LEU A 209 5.62 -6.43 -0.32
N LYS A 210 4.87 -5.45 -0.84
CA LYS A 210 4.14 -5.61 -2.11
C LYS A 210 5.07 -5.90 -3.28
N GLU A 211 6.22 -5.23 -3.33
CA GLU A 211 7.24 -5.48 -4.34
C GLU A 211 7.87 -6.87 -4.20
N PHE A 212 8.07 -7.36 -2.97
CA PHE A 212 8.50 -8.73 -2.71
C PHE A 212 7.47 -9.76 -3.20
N THR A 213 6.18 -9.52 -2.94
CA THR A 213 5.09 -10.37 -3.47
C THR A 213 5.10 -10.39 -4.99
N TYR A 214 5.23 -9.23 -5.64
CA TYR A 214 5.30 -9.17 -7.11
C TYR A 214 6.53 -9.92 -7.67
N TRP A 215 7.68 -9.81 -7.00
CA TRP A 215 8.87 -10.58 -7.34
C TRP A 215 8.65 -12.10 -7.21
N LEU A 216 7.96 -12.54 -6.16
CA LEU A 216 7.60 -13.96 -5.96
C LEU A 216 6.67 -14.47 -7.06
N HIS A 217 5.68 -13.67 -7.48
CA HIS A 217 4.82 -14.00 -8.59
C HIS A 217 5.60 -14.26 -9.88
N LYS A 218 6.50 -13.33 -10.25
CA LYS A 218 7.38 -13.49 -11.43
C LYS A 218 8.24 -14.74 -11.32
N ARG A 219 8.79 -15.01 -10.13
CA ARG A 219 9.57 -16.24 -9.86
C ARG A 219 8.72 -17.50 -10.06
N ARG A 220 7.50 -17.53 -9.52
CA ARG A 220 6.59 -18.68 -9.57
C ARG A 220 6.19 -19.03 -11.00
N ILE A 221 5.88 -18.03 -11.82
CA ILE A 221 5.55 -18.22 -13.24
C ILE A 221 6.71 -18.88 -14.00
N ASN A 222 7.95 -18.49 -13.67
CA ASN A 222 9.14 -19.06 -14.32
C ASN A 222 9.56 -20.42 -13.74
N LEU A 223 9.11 -20.75 -12.52
CA LEU A 223 9.48 -21.98 -11.82
C LEU A 223 8.60 -23.17 -12.21
N TRP A 224 7.29 -22.95 -12.39
CA TRP A 224 6.31 -24.01 -12.61
C TRP A 224 5.82 -24.09 -14.04
N ASP A 225 5.30 -25.27 -14.40
CA ASP A 225 4.65 -25.47 -15.69
C ASP A 225 3.34 -24.65 -15.81
N PRO A 226 2.91 -24.31 -17.03
CA PRO A 226 1.72 -23.49 -17.25
C PRO A 226 0.44 -24.08 -16.67
N ALA A 227 0.29 -25.41 -16.62
CA ALA A 227 -0.91 -26.05 -16.10
C ALA A 227 -1.00 -25.88 -14.58
N ARG A 228 0.12 -26.03 -13.87
CA ARG A 228 0.20 -25.72 -12.44
C ARG A 228 -0.06 -24.25 -12.17
N VAL A 229 0.58 -23.33 -12.89
CA VAL A 229 0.34 -21.88 -12.73
C VAL A 229 -1.14 -21.54 -12.88
N ALA A 230 -1.80 -22.06 -13.92
CA ALA A 230 -3.23 -21.84 -14.14
C ALA A 230 -4.13 -22.49 -13.06
N SER A 231 -3.73 -23.63 -12.51
CA SER A 231 -4.44 -24.27 -11.40
C SER A 231 -4.36 -23.43 -10.13
N ASP A 232 -3.16 -22.97 -9.77
CA ASP A 232 -2.91 -22.11 -8.61
C ASP A 232 -3.66 -20.79 -8.73
N THR A 233 -3.64 -20.16 -9.90
CA THR A 233 -4.41 -18.94 -10.19
C THR A 233 -5.91 -19.16 -9.98
N ARG A 234 -6.49 -20.26 -10.50
CA ARG A 234 -7.91 -20.59 -10.29
C ARG A 234 -8.24 -20.83 -8.82
N LYS A 235 -7.31 -21.42 -8.06
CA LYS A 235 -7.47 -21.67 -6.63
C LYS A 235 -7.51 -20.37 -5.84
N ALA A 236 -6.59 -19.45 -6.14
CA ALA A 236 -6.57 -18.13 -5.54
C ALA A 236 -7.82 -17.31 -5.88
N ILE A 237 -8.31 -17.37 -7.13
CA ILE A 237 -9.54 -16.67 -7.54
C ILE A 237 -10.73 -17.15 -6.71
N ARG A 238 -10.93 -18.47 -6.60
CA ARG A 238 -12.02 -19.04 -5.80
C ARG A 238 -11.93 -18.63 -4.33
N ARG A 239 -10.71 -18.60 -3.75
CA ARG A 239 -10.55 -18.17 -2.35
C ARG A 239 -10.86 -16.69 -2.19
N LEU A 240 -10.41 -15.84 -3.11
CA LEU A 240 -10.71 -14.41 -3.09
C LEU A 240 -12.22 -14.17 -3.16
N GLU A 241 -12.92 -14.86 -4.07
CA GLU A 241 -14.38 -14.80 -4.16
C GLU A 241 -15.04 -15.15 -2.83
N MET A 242 -14.62 -16.23 -2.15
CA MET A 242 -15.16 -16.60 -0.83
C MET A 242 -14.92 -15.51 0.22
N LEU A 243 -13.70 -14.95 0.29
CA LEU A 243 -13.35 -13.89 1.24
C LEU A 243 -14.21 -12.62 1.01
N GLU A 244 -14.48 -12.27 -0.25
CA GLU A 244 -15.34 -11.14 -0.58
C GLU A 244 -16.80 -11.37 -0.19
N HIS A 245 -17.31 -12.60 -0.32
CA HIS A 245 -18.66 -12.95 0.13
C HIS A 245 -18.78 -12.90 1.65
N ASP A 246 -17.81 -13.48 2.37
CA ASP A 246 -17.77 -13.48 3.84
C ASP A 246 -17.72 -12.04 4.40
N HIS A 247 -17.04 -11.13 3.71
CA HIS A 247 -16.97 -9.72 4.10
C HIS A 247 -18.31 -8.97 3.89
N ASN A 248 -19.10 -9.35 2.88
CA ASN A 248 -20.36 -8.69 2.55
C ASN A 248 -21.56 -9.20 3.36
N VAL A 249 -21.43 -10.31 4.07
CA VAL A 249 -22.46 -10.79 5.00
C VAL A 249 -22.22 -10.13 6.36
N PRO A 250 -23.08 -9.19 6.82
CA PRO A 250 -22.96 -8.70 8.18
C PRO A 250 -23.14 -9.91 9.11
N THR A 251 -22.24 -10.06 10.08
CA THR A 251 -22.37 -11.01 11.19
C THR A 251 -23.64 -10.72 11.98
N SER A 252 -24.77 -11.17 11.46
CA SER A 252 -26.06 -11.25 12.15
C SER A 252 -26.18 -12.65 12.72
N SER A 253 -25.42 -12.94 13.77
CA SER A 253 -25.70 -14.02 14.72
C SER A 253 -24.61 -14.09 15.80
N ALA A 254 -24.82 -13.35 16.88
CA ALA A 254 -24.57 -13.76 18.28
C ALA A 254 -25.22 -12.73 19.21
#